data_AF-A0A6A7Z0W3-F1
#
_entry.id   AF-A0A6A7Z0W3-F1
#
_cell.length_a   1.000
_cell.length_b   1.000
_cell.length_c   1.000
_cell.angle_alpha   90.00
_cell.angle_beta   90.00
_cell.angle_gamma   90.00
#
_symmetry.space_group_name_H-M   'P 1'
#
loop_
_entity.id
_entity.type
_entity.pdbx_description
1 polymer ?
#
loop_
_entity_poly.entity_id
_entity_poly.type
_entity_poly.pdbx_seq_one_letter_code
_entity_poly.pdbx_strand_id
1 'polypeptide(L)'
;PKARWLFLTLTVPNCPIGELGATLTAMNAGWNRLQARKELKAVIGWVRTTEVTRSAIGEAHPHFHVLLMVPPSMLSGSKYVKHARWVEIWHECMRDPTISP
;
A
#
# COMPACT_ATOMS: atom_id res chain seq x y z
N PRO A 1 -13.93 23.41 -0.47
CA PRO A 1 -13.36 22.07 -0.80
C PRO A 1 -13.85 20.98 0.18
N LYS A 2 -14.33 19.82 -0.31
CA LYS A 2 -14.84 18.72 0.54
C LYS A 2 -13.92 17.50 0.61
N ALA A 3 -12.69 17.58 0.09
CA ALA A 3 -11.74 16.48 0.16
C ALA A 3 -11.44 16.08 1.62
N ARG A 4 -11.04 14.82 1.79
CA ARG A 4 -10.62 14.22 3.05
C ARG A 4 -9.30 13.50 2.84
N TRP A 5 -8.58 13.26 3.93
CA TRP A 5 -7.34 12.50 3.92
C TRP A 5 -7.56 11.13 4.53
N LEU A 6 -7.04 10.10 3.87
CA LEU A 6 -6.94 8.74 4.40
C LEU A 6 -5.46 8.35 4.42
N PHE A 7 -5.01 7.81 5.53
CA PHE A 7 -3.65 7.28 5.66
C PHE A 7 -3.68 5.76 5.43
N LEU A 8 -2.91 5.29 4.45
CA LEU A 8 -2.81 3.89 4.06
C LEU A 8 -1.35 3.46 4.19
N THR A 9 -1.11 2.41 4.98
CA THR A 9 0.19 1.75 5.09
C THR A 9 0.15 0.44 4.32
N LEU A 10 1.09 0.26 3.40
CA LEU A 10 1.24 -0.99 2.61
C LEU A 10 2.59 -1.63 2.96
N THR A 11 2.55 -2.88 3.40
CA THR A 11 3.74 -3.60 3.87
C THR A 11 3.93 -4.90 3.09
N VAL A 12 5.11 -5.49 3.22
CA VAL A 12 5.43 -6.85 2.76
C VAL A 12 6.14 -7.57 3.91
N PRO A 13 6.27 -8.90 3.90
CA PRO A 13 7.13 -9.62 4.81
C PRO A 13 8.54 -9.03 4.85
N ASN A 14 9.21 -9.19 5.98
CA ASN A 14 10.62 -8.84 6.08
C ASN A 14 11.43 -9.54 4.98
N CYS A 15 12.43 -8.85 4.47
CA CYS A 15 13.36 -9.39 3.49
C CYS A 15 14.81 -9.27 4.00
N PRO A 16 15.73 -10.13 3.53
CA PRO A 16 17.17 -9.92 3.74
C PRO A 16 17.59 -8.53 3.24
N ILE A 17 18.46 -7.84 3.98
CA ILE A 17 18.87 -6.47 3.63
C ILE A 17 19.49 -6.36 2.22
N GLY A 18 20.17 -7.41 1.76
CA GLY A 18 20.73 -7.49 0.41
C GLY A 18 19.68 -7.60 -0.70
N GLU A 19 18.47 -8.03 -0.38
CA GLU A 19 17.35 -8.16 -1.32
C GLU A 19 16.44 -6.92 -1.33
N LEU A 20 16.65 -5.97 -0.41
CA LEU A 20 15.81 -4.78 -0.24
C LEU A 20 15.56 -4.01 -1.55
N GLY A 21 16.58 -3.84 -2.39
CA GLY A 21 16.44 -3.15 -3.68
C GLY A 21 15.49 -3.87 -4.65
N ALA A 22 15.56 -5.20 -4.71
CA ALA A 22 14.65 -6.02 -5.50
C ALA A 22 13.23 -5.98 -4.92
N THR A 23 13.10 -6.08 -3.59
CA THR A 23 11.83 -5.96 -2.88
C THR A 23 11.16 -4.61 -3.15
N LEU A 24 11.87 -3.49 -3.05
CA LEU A 24 11.34 -2.16 -3.36
C LEU A 24 10.95 -2.01 -4.83
N THR A 25 11.68 -2.65 -5.75
CA THR A 25 11.32 -2.70 -7.17
C THR A 25 9.99 -3.44 -7.37
N ALA A 26 9.83 -4.59 -6.73
CA ALA A 26 8.57 -5.36 -6.75
C ALA A 26 7.42 -4.58 -6.12
N MET A 27 7.64 -3.92 -4.98
CA MET A 27 6.65 -3.08 -4.32
C MET A 27 6.23 -1.89 -5.20
N ASN A 28 7.16 -1.24 -5.90
CA ASN A 28 6.83 -0.18 -6.87
C ASN A 28 5.99 -0.70 -8.04
N ALA A 29 6.30 -1.89 -8.55
CA ALA A 29 5.46 -2.53 -9.55
C ALA A 29 4.06 -2.88 -9.00
N GLY A 30 3.97 -3.33 -7.74
CA GLY A 30 2.72 -3.55 -7.02
C GLY A 30 1.91 -2.27 -6.87
N TRP A 31 2.55 -1.16 -6.50
CA TRP A 31 1.92 0.16 -6.42
C TRP A 31 1.35 0.62 -7.76
N ASN A 32 2.08 0.43 -8.87
CA ASN A 32 1.59 0.76 -10.20
C ASN A 32 0.35 -0.05 -10.58
N ARG A 33 0.29 -1.33 -10.20
CA ARG A 33 -0.92 -2.16 -10.35
C ARG A 33 -2.05 -1.69 -9.45
N LEU A 34 -1.75 -1.31 -8.21
CA LEU A 34 -2.72 -0.83 -7.23
C LEU A 34 -3.42 0.44 -7.74
N GLN A 35 -2.69 1.38 -8.33
CA GLN A 35 -3.24 2.59 -8.95
C GLN A 35 -4.31 2.32 -10.03
N ALA A 36 -4.24 1.18 -10.71
CA ALA A 36 -5.23 0.79 -11.72
C ALA A 36 -6.50 0.14 -11.12
N ARG A 37 -6.50 -0.19 -9.82
CA ARG A 37 -7.63 -0.85 -9.13
C ARG A 37 -8.80 0.11 -8.91
N LYS A 38 -10.03 -0.44 -8.92
CA LYS A 38 -11.27 0.34 -8.77
C LYS A 38 -11.31 1.10 -7.45
N GLU A 39 -10.69 0.56 -6.41
CA GLU A 39 -10.59 1.14 -5.07
C GLU A 39 -9.79 2.45 -5.06
N LEU A 40 -8.81 2.59 -5.97
CA LEU A 40 -8.03 3.83 -6.15
C LEU A 40 -8.60 4.77 -7.20
N LYS A 41 -9.50 4.32 -8.08
CA LYS A 41 -10.15 5.23 -9.06
C LYS A 41 -10.91 6.39 -8.43
N ALA A 42 -11.35 6.24 -7.19
CA ALA A 42 -12.05 7.30 -6.46
C ALA A 42 -11.11 8.28 -5.74
N VAL A 43 -9.82 7.97 -5.65
CA VAL A 43 -8.80 8.83 -5.05
C VAL A 43 -8.52 9.99 -5.99
N ILE A 44 -8.53 11.21 -5.45
CA ILE A 44 -8.34 12.46 -6.19
C ILE A 44 -6.84 12.72 -6.44
N GLY A 45 -6.01 12.35 -5.48
CA GLY A 45 -4.55 12.46 -5.54
C GLY A 45 -3.91 11.78 -4.35
N TRP A 46 -2.58 11.60 -4.38
CA TRP A 46 -1.87 10.93 -3.30
C TRP A 46 -0.42 11.42 -3.21
N VAL A 47 0.15 11.30 -2.02
CA VAL A 47 1.61 11.39 -1.78
C VAL A 47 2.03 10.10 -1.10
N ARG A 48 3.16 9.54 -1.51
CA ARG A 48 3.71 8.30 -0.96
C ARG A 48 5.15 8.50 -0.55
N THR A 49 5.50 8.01 0.64
CA THR A 49 6.89 7.85 1.09
C THR A 49 7.21 6.37 1.21
N THR A 50 8.51 6.04 1.09
CA THR A 50 9.04 4.71 1.40
C THR A 50 9.79 4.80 2.71
N GLU A 51 9.44 3.94 3.66
CA GLU A 51 10.14 3.78 4.92
C GLU A 51 10.68 2.35 5.01
N VAL A 52 11.85 2.20 5.62
CA VAL A 52 12.47 0.89 5.83
C VAL A 52 12.92 0.81 7.28
N THR A 53 12.30 -0.09 8.04
CA THR A 53 12.76 -0.41 9.41
C THR A 53 13.75 -1.57 9.34
N ARG A 54 14.88 -1.46 10.04
CA ARG A 54 15.84 -2.58 10.19
C ARG A 54 15.54 -3.36 11.46
N SER A 55 15.41 -4.68 11.35
CA SER A 55 15.23 -5.56 12.51
C SER A 55 16.55 -5.81 13.25
N ALA A 56 16.46 -6.28 14.50
CA ALA A 56 17.65 -6.61 15.31
C ALA A 56 18.52 -7.72 14.69
N ILE A 57 17.90 -8.61 13.90
CA ILE A 57 18.58 -9.70 13.18
C ILE A 57 19.09 -9.29 11.79
N GLY A 58 18.96 -8.01 11.43
CA GLY A 58 19.52 -7.45 10.20
C GLY A 58 18.63 -7.58 8.96
N GLU A 59 17.36 -7.96 9.11
CA GLU A 59 16.38 -7.91 8.03
C GLU A 59 15.83 -6.49 7.82
N ALA A 60 15.25 -6.26 6.65
CA ALA A 60 14.56 -5.02 6.32
C ALA A 60 13.05 -5.24 6.23
N HIS A 61 12.29 -4.31 6.82
CA HIS A 61 10.84 -4.24 6.73
C HIS A 61 10.43 -2.99 5.94
N PRO A 62 10.40 -3.08 4.60
CA PRO A 62 10.00 -1.97 3.75
C PRO A 62 8.48 -1.79 3.77
N HIS A 63 8.04 -0.55 3.84
CA HIS A 63 6.63 -0.19 3.76
C HIS A 63 6.41 1.15 3.08
N PHE A 64 5.24 1.29 2.46
CA PHE A 64 4.79 2.55 1.90
C PHE A 64 3.79 3.19 2.83
N HIS A 65 4.05 4.45 3.17
CA HIS A 65 3.08 5.32 3.79
C HIS A 65 2.47 6.21 2.71
N VAL A 66 1.15 6.11 2.54
CA VAL A 66 0.42 6.79 1.49
C VAL A 66 -0.63 7.70 2.13
N LEU A 67 -0.54 8.98 1.83
CA LEU A 67 -1.57 9.96 2.16
C LEU A 67 -2.47 10.13 0.94
N LEU A 68 -3.69 9.59 1.02
CA LEU A 68 -4.69 9.60 -0.05
C LEU A 68 -5.66 10.77 0.13
N MET A 69 -5.78 11.62 -0.89
CA MET A 69 -6.84 12.63 -0.97
C MET A 69 -8.10 11.99 -1.56
N VAL A 70 -9.17 11.90 -0.78
CA VAL A 70 -10.38 11.14 -1.13
C VAL A 70 -11.65 11.98 -1.01
N PRO A 71 -12.73 11.63 -1.74
CA PRO A 71 -14.05 12.18 -1.48
C PRO A 71 -14.59 11.66 -0.13
N PRO A 72 -15.49 12.40 0.54
CA PRO A 72 -16.09 11.97 1.82
C PRO A 72 -16.74 10.58 1.77
N SER A 73 -17.24 10.16 0.61
CA SER A 73 -17.88 8.85 0.42
C SER A 73 -16.94 7.64 0.56
N MET A 74 -15.62 7.86 0.60
CA MET A 74 -14.63 6.83 0.93
C MET A 74 -14.40 6.68 2.43
N LEU A 75 -14.82 7.64 3.26
CA LEU A 75 -14.77 7.51 4.72
C LEU A 75 -16.05 6.88 5.27
N SER A 76 -17.18 7.14 4.62
CA SER A 76 -18.46 6.51 4.93
C SER A 76 -19.34 6.46 3.67
N GLY A 77 -19.97 5.32 3.40
CA GLY A 77 -20.91 5.16 2.29
C GLY A 77 -20.41 4.29 1.13
N SER A 78 -20.90 4.58 -0.08
CA SER A 78 -20.82 3.67 -1.23
C SER A 78 -19.42 3.42 -1.80
N LYS A 79 -18.44 4.28 -1.48
CA LYS A 79 -17.05 4.11 -1.91
C LYS A 79 -16.12 3.68 -0.76
N TYR A 80 -16.67 3.36 0.41
CA TYR A 80 -15.90 2.91 1.55
C TYR A 80 -15.21 1.57 1.23
N VAL A 81 -13.91 1.51 1.41
CA VAL A 81 -13.11 0.31 1.20
C VAL A 81 -12.69 -0.22 2.56
N LYS A 82 -13.18 -1.41 2.92
CA LYS A 82 -12.85 -2.08 4.18
C LYS A 82 -11.37 -2.46 4.22
N HIS A 83 -10.80 -2.51 5.43
CA HIS A 83 -9.43 -2.96 5.64
C HIS A 83 -9.12 -4.29 4.94
N ALA A 84 -9.94 -5.33 5.15
CA ALA A 84 -9.74 -6.64 4.51
C ALA A 84 -9.65 -6.56 2.97
N ARG A 85 -10.40 -5.63 2.36
CA ARG A 85 -10.33 -5.41 0.91
C ARG A 85 -9.01 -4.76 0.50
N TRP A 86 -8.44 -3.86 1.31
CA TRP A 86 -7.10 -3.30 1.06
C TRP A 86 -6.03 -4.38 1.11
N VAL A 87 -6.09 -5.29 2.09
CA VAL A 87 -5.13 -6.39 2.20
C VAL A 87 -5.22 -7.31 0.99
N GLU A 88 -6.43 -7.76 0.65
CA GLU A 88 -6.69 -8.63 -0.51
C GLU A 88 -6.13 -8.04 -1.81
N ILE A 89 -6.46 -6.78 -2.12
CA ILE A 89 -5.99 -6.19 -3.38
C ILE A 89 -4.48 -5.90 -3.35
N TRP A 90 -3.90 -5.64 -2.18
CA TRP A 90 -2.47 -5.44 -2.07
C TRP A 90 -1.72 -6.74 -2.31
N HIS A 91 -2.15 -7.84 -1.70
CA HIS A 91 -1.64 -9.19 -1.98
C HIS A 91 -1.71 -9.52 -3.49
N GLU A 92 -2.87 -9.32 -4.13
CA GLU A 92 -3.03 -9.52 -5.57
C GLU A 92 -2.10 -8.63 -6.40
N CYS A 93 -1.93 -7.37 -5.99
CA CYS A 93 -1.06 -6.43 -6.66
C CYS A 93 0.40 -6.80 -6.46
N MET A 94 0.81 -7.36 -5.33
CA MET A 94 2.19 -7.80 -5.12
C MET A 94 2.52 -9.05 -5.91
N ARG A 95 1.52 -9.92 -6.19
CA ARG A 95 1.73 -11.23 -6.82
C ARG A 95 2.71 -12.09 -6.02
N ASP A 96 2.67 -11.92 -4.71
CA ASP A 96 3.52 -12.62 -3.77
C ASP A 96 2.62 -13.46 -2.85
N PRO A 97 2.65 -14.79 -2.96
CA PRO A 97 1.78 -15.67 -2.19
C PRO A 97 2.12 -15.68 -0.69
N THR A 98 3.24 -15.08 -0.29
CA THR A 98 3.66 -15.00 1.13
C THR A 98 3.00 -13.85 1.89
N ILE A 99 2.33 -12.93 1.19
CA ILE A 99 1.56 -11.84 1.83
C ILE A 99 0.18 -12.39 2.18
N SER A 100 -0.06 -12.72 3.44
CA SER A 100 -1.39 -13.18 3.87
C SER A 100 -2.47 -12.08 3.70
N PRO A 101 -3.67 -12.43 3.20
CA PRO A 101 -4.86 -11.57 3.23
C PRO A 101 -5.37 -11.23 4.64
#